data_AF-A0A834HT39-F1
#
_entry.id   AF-A0A834HT39-F1
#
_cell.length_a   1.000
_cell.length_b   1.000
_cell.length_c   1.000
_cell.angle_alpha   90.00
_cell.angle_beta   90.00
_cell.angle_gamma   90.00
#
_symmetry.space_group_name_H-M   'P 1'
#
loop_
_entity.id
_entity.type
_entity.pdbx_description
1 polymer ?
#
loop_
_entity_poly.entity_id
_entity_poly.type
_entity_poly.pdbx_seq_one_letter_code
_entity_poly.pdbx_strand_id
1 'polypeptide(L)'
;MLMKVFPICFLLSHMVVVHAAVTNEDIRLAILQIVNIVRNTDDKLERHEFREKIVADQLKKGLINIDKRIKMLDPIKGTVSRIDERLAAIETILMQKDKEEKERQAQQQKIYEVILDLQKNLPLVINQLNQDLSQKIVLSTPPEAISEPMMTKDDFTKVEKEFIDRMDKMTSSLNNMKAELANIREESFNNMKNVTNKSSESLEKVKRQLDNSELLLSKYESKLAEYNNKIPEILPRNSKEDEEWKETFLKELANQKIQVTDILANVKTVQTAVNALPDKSDIDLVRNTTLHKLAEIQAIIPADSSQAIATVGSNVQNMKSDLVQIQDNVTLSFNQVTDLTSLLTESFSKNYEDIRTEVKDLGKLEKVIMQTADAIMDNKRRIEYGNVQVISEIKKHAKSSAESVSQEFNERFDTFEASIIDEESGALNNLTAKIQEEIGRVWRQIGIMHQQMSVSTDTLNKLQNQTDAYVDGSLHVMDSMKGKVTTVTTRMSEVEENLNFLLGKLSLLSHEFNSIKSGLGSTLDEIRSTFQSVQTKIKDKGPGPHKISSNEIVE
;
A
#
# COMPACT_ATOMS: atom_id res chain seq x y z
N MET A 1 70.84 23.10 -79.26
CA MET A 1 70.19 21.77 -79.10
C MET A 1 69.07 21.98 -78.08
N LEU A 2 67.79 21.87 -78.44
CA LEU A 2 67.04 20.61 -78.57
C LEU A 2 67.21 19.76 -77.29
N MET A 3 66.18 19.43 -76.50
CA MET A 3 64.74 19.52 -76.74
C MET A 3 63.98 19.31 -75.41
N LYS A 4 63.07 20.23 -75.03
CA LYS A 4 61.67 19.96 -74.64
C LYS A 4 60.99 21.23 -74.10
N VAL A 5 59.85 21.55 -74.70
CA VAL A 5 58.89 22.57 -74.28
C VAL A 5 57.67 21.84 -73.69
N PHE A 6 56.87 22.53 -72.86
CA PHE A 6 55.51 22.18 -72.39
C PHE A 6 55.42 21.25 -71.15
N PRO A 7 54.49 21.48 -70.19
CA PRO A 7 53.71 22.70 -69.85
C PRO A 7 53.84 23.18 -68.38
N ILE A 8 53.74 24.50 -68.14
CA ILE A 8 53.57 25.09 -66.79
C ILE A 8 52.23 25.86 -66.72
N CYS A 9 51.15 25.20 -67.15
CA CYS A 9 49.78 25.70 -67.03
C CYS A 9 48.88 24.78 -66.17
N PHE A 10 49.48 23.96 -65.30
CA PHE A 10 48.77 22.95 -64.48
C PHE A 10 49.00 23.11 -62.96
N LEU A 11 49.67 24.18 -62.52
CA LEU A 11 50.03 24.42 -61.11
C LEU A 11 49.23 25.56 -60.45
N LEU A 12 48.01 25.81 -60.95
CA LEU A 12 46.98 26.63 -60.28
C LEU A 12 45.77 25.80 -59.81
N SER A 13 45.90 24.47 -59.79
CA SER A 13 44.82 23.52 -59.44
C SER A 13 45.29 22.41 -58.50
N HIS A 14 46.06 22.76 -57.46
CA HIS A 14 46.47 21.83 -56.39
C HIS A 14 46.26 22.42 -54.98
N MET A 15 45.08 23.01 -54.74
CA MET A 15 44.40 22.75 -53.46
C MET A 15 44.02 21.26 -53.49
N VAL A 16 44.95 20.40 -53.09
CA VAL A 16 44.61 19.01 -52.79
C VAL A 16 43.77 19.07 -51.53
N VAL A 17 42.45 19.09 -51.72
CA VAL A 17 41.56 18.48 -50.73
C VAL A 17 42.02 17.04 -50.67
N VAL A 18 42.87 16.74 -49.68
CA VAL A 18 43.20 15.38 -49.29
C VAL A 18 41.91 14.82 -48.70
N HIS A 19 41.02 14.37 -49.60
CA HIS A 19 40.28 13.16 -49.34
C HIS A 19 41.37 12.13 -49.05
N ALA A 20 41.62 11.90 -47.76
CA ALA A 20 42.45 10.79 -47.33
C ALA A 20 41.83 9.58 -48.01
N ALA A 21 42.57 9.00 -48.98
CA ALA A 21 42.09 7.85 -49.72
C ALA A 21 41.92 6.75 -48.68
N VAL A 22 40.66 6.50 -48.28
CA VAL A 22 40.32 5.80 -47.04
C VAL A 22 41.12 4.51 -47.00
N THR A 23 42.16 4.48 -46.17
CA THR A 23 43.11 3.40 -46.26
C THR A 23 42.43 2.12 -45.78
N ASN A 24 42.90 0.95 -46.20
CA ASN A 24 42.34 -0.29 -45.65
C ASN A 24 42.45 -0.34 -44.12
N GLU A 25 43.40 0.40 -43.51
CA GLU A 25 43.51 0.54 -42.07
C GLU A 25 42.47 1.53 -41.50
N ASP A 26 42.13 2.63 -42.17
CA ASP A 26 41.02 3.51 -41.77
C ASP A 26 39.67 2.80 -41.89
N ILE A 27 39.46 2.01 -42.96
CA ILE A 27 38.27 1.16 -43.12
C ILE A 27 38.23 0.12 -41.98
N ARG A 28 39.36 -0.52 -41.67
CA ARG A 28 39.46 -1.52 -40.58
C ARG A 28 39.23 -0.90 -39.21
N LEU A 29 39.75 0.30 -38.93
CA LEU A 29 39.53 1.04 -37.69
C LEU A 29 38.07 1.48 -37.58
N ALA A 30 37.47 2.00 -38.64
CA ALA A 30 36.04 2.33 -38.67
C ALA A 30 35.17 1.09 -38.46
N ILE A 31 35.50 -0.06 -39.08
CA ILE A 31 34.81 -1.33 -38.85
C ILE A 31 34.98 -1.80 -37.40
N LEU A 32 36.18 -1.75 -36.82
CA LEU A 32 36.43 -2.12 -35.42
C LEU A 32 35.69 -1.18 -34.45
N GLN A 33 35.62 0.11 -34.75
CA GLN A 33 34.88 1.09 -33.97
C GLN A 33 33.38 0.84 -34.07
N ILE A 34 32.84 0.55 -35.26
CA ILE A 34 31.45 0.13 -35.46
C ILE A 34 31.17 -1.18 -34.71
N VAL A 35 32.05 -2.19 -34.77
CA VAL A 35 31.89 -3.46 -34.03
C VAL A 35 31.89 -3.23 -32.51
N ASN A 36 32.73 -2.34 -32.00
CA ASN A 36 32.72 -1.96 -30.58
C ASN A 36 31.48 -1.14 -30.21
N ILE A 37 30.97 -0.27 -31.09
CA ILE A 37 29.71 0.46 -30.88
C ILE A 37 28.53 -0.51 -30.89
N VAL A 38 28.48 -1.46 -31.84
CA VAL A 38 27.46 -2.51 -31.91
C VAL A 38 27.50 -3.35 -30.64
N ARG A 39 28.67 -3.89 -30.23
CA ARG A 39 28.81 -4.60 -28.95
C ARG A 39 28.36 -3.77 -27.74
N ASN A 40 28.83 -2.52 -27.61
CA ASN A 40 28.42 -1.66 -26.50
C ASN A 40 26.92 -1.31 -26.53
N THR A 41 26.27 -1.38 -27.70
CA THR A 41 24.83 -1.17 -27.85
C THR A 41 24.07 -2.46 -27.53
N ASP A 42 24.59 -3.62 -27.92
CA ASP A 42 24.07 -4.95 -27.61
C ASP A 42 24.15 -5.24 -26.10
N ASP A 43 25.31 -5.04 -25.48
CA ASP A 43 25.52 -5.05 -24.02
C ASP A 43 24.60 -4.07 -23.28
N LYS A 44 24.23 -2.94 -23.90
CA LYS A 44 23.26 -1.98 -23.31
C LYS A 44 21.84 -2.47 -23.46
N LEU A 45 21.51 -3.13 -24.58
CA LEU A 45 20.21 -3.71 -24.88
C LEU A 45 19.94 -4.91 -23.97
N GLU A 46 20.89 -5.83 -23.81
CA GLU A 46 20.80 -6.97 -22.89
C GLU A 46 20.64 -6.51 -21.44
N ARG A 47 21.39 -5.47 -21.03
CA ARG A 47 21.19 -4.81 -19.71
C ARG A 47 19.85 -4.05 -19.62
N HIS A 48 19.24 -3.65 -20.72
CA HIS A 48 17.89 -3.07 -20.72
C HIS A 48 16.83 -4.16 -20.60
N GLU A 49 16.94 -5.24 -21.38
CA GLU A 49 16.07 -6.42 -21.32
C GLU A 49 16.12 -7.09 -19.95
N PHE A 50 17.30 -7.23 -19.34
CA PHE A 50 17.43 -7.77 -17.98
C PHE A 50 16.72 -6.88 -16.94
N ARG A 51 16.83 -5.55 -17.05
CA ARG A 51 16.11 -4.61 -16.17
C ARG A 51 14.61 -4.66 -16.41
N GLU A 52 14.18 -4.71 -17.67
CA GLU A 52 12.77 -4.83 -18.05
C GLU A 52 12.17 -6.15 -17.55
N LYS A 53 12.91 -7.26 -17.66
CA LYS A 53 12.53 -8.57 -17.13
C LYS A 53 12.40 -8.55 -15.61
N ILE A 54 13.30 -7.88 -14.88
CA ILE A 54 13.17 -7.67 -13.43
C ILE A 54 11.92 -6.84 -13.10
N VAL A 55 11.68 -5.74 -13.82
CA VAL A 55 10.49 -4.89 -13.62
C VAL A 55 9.21 -5.68 -13.91
N ALA A 56 9.17 -6.47 -14.99
CA ALA A 56 8.04 -7.34 -15.32
C ALA A 56 7.81 -8.41 -14.25
N ASP A 57 8.85 -9.00 -13.68
CA ASP A 57 8.74 -9.98 -12.59
C ASP A 57 8.29 -9.33 -11.26
N GLN A 58 8.72 -8.09 -10.97
CA GLN A 58 8.23 -7.30 -9.84
C GLN A 58 6.75 -6.91 -10.03
N LEU A 59 6.37 -6.46 -11.22
CA LEU A 59 4.99 -6.11 -11.56
C LEU A 59 4.09 -7.34 -11.49
N LYS A 60 4.52 -8.49 -12.02
CA LYS A 60 3.84 -9.79 -11.90
C LYS A 60 3.67 -10.22 -10.44
N LYS A 61 4.71 -10.09 -9.61
CA LYS A 61 4.63 -10.38 -8.16
C LYS A 61 3.67 -9.41 -7.45
N GLY A 62 3.66 -8.14 -7.83
CA GLY A 62 2.72 -7.12 -7.35
C GLY A 62 1.27 -7.46 -7.72
N LEU A 63 1.02 -7.81 -8.99
CA LEU A 63 -0.30 -8.21 -9.49
C LEU A 63 -0.83 -9.46 -8.77
N ILE A 64 0.02 -10.46 -8.54
CA ILE A 64 -0.31 -11.67 -7.76
C ILE A 64 -0.59 -11.32 -6.28
N ASN A 65 0.10 -10.34 -5.70
CA ASN A 65 -0.19 -9.87 -4.34
C ASN A 65 -1.55 -9.16 -4.27
N ILE A 66 -1.86 -8.33 -5.26
CA ILE A 66 -3.15 -7.63 -5.39
C ILE A 66 -4.29 -8.64 -5.61
N ASP A 67 -4.15 -9.63 -6.49
CA ASP A 67 -5.13 -10.70 -6.69
C ASP A 67 -5.38 -11.51 -5.39
N LYS A 68 -4.32 -11.83 -4.64
CA LYS A 68 -4.46 -12.46 -3.31
C LYS A 68 -5.19 -11.58 -2.31
N ARG A 69 -4.92 -10.26 -2.29
CA ARG A 69 -5.64 -9.30 -1.43
C ARG A 69 -7.11 -9.19 -1.82
N ILE A 70 -7.43 -9.16 -3.12
CA ILE A 70 -8.81 -9.15 -3.63
C ILE A 70 -9.55 -10.42 -3.17
N LYS A 71 -8.95 -11.61 -3.31
CA LYS A 71 -9.53 -12.87 -2.82
C LYS A 71 -9.67 -12.93 -1.28
N MET A 72 -8.82 -12.23 -0.53
CA MET A 72 -8.98 -12.06 0.92
C MET A 72 -10.13 -11.09 1.29
N LEU A 73 -10.65 -10.31 0.34
CA LEU A 73 -11.81 -9.43 0.54
C LEU A 73 -13.15 -10.11 0.17
N ASP A 74 -13.15 -11.23 -0.56
CA ASP A 74 -14.37 -12.00 -0.88
C ASP A 74 -15.21 -12.38 0.38
N PRO A 75 -14.61 -12.78 1.52
CA PRO A 75 -15.37 -13.02 2.76
C PRO A 75 -16.12 -11.78 3.26
N ILE A 76 -15.59 -10.56 3.03
CA ILE A 76 -16.24 -9.32 3.45
C ILE A 76 -17.58 -9.12 2.73
N LYS A 77 -17.70 -9.55 1.46
CA LYS A 77 -18.98 -9.53 0.74
C LYS A 77 -20.03 -10.42 1.43
N GLY A 78 -19.62 -11.58 1.96
CA GLY A 78 -20.48 -12.44 2.78
C GLY A 78 -20.84 -11.82 4.13
N THR A 79 -19.89 -11.11 4.76
CA THR A 79 -20.15 -10.38 6.03
C THR A 79 -21.10 -9.21 5.82
N VAL A 80 -20.97 -8.45 4.74
CA VAL A 80 -21.90 -7.36 4.36
C VAL A 80 -23.29 -7.91 4.09
N SER A 81 -23.43 -9.00 3.32
CA SER A 81 -24.73 -9.63 3.08
C SER A 81 -25.42 -10.11 4.37
N ARG A 82 -24.65 -10.55 5.38
CA ARG A 82 -25.15 -10.88 6.71
C ARG A 82 -25.48 -9.65 7.58
N ILE A 83 -24.82 -8.52 7.34
CA ILE A 83 -25.16 -7.25 7.99
C ILE A 83 -26.48 -6.73 7.43
N ASP A 84 -26.69 -6.80 6.11
CA ASP A 84 -27.97 -6.42 5.48
C ASP A 84 -29.14 -7.29 5.96
N GLU A 85 -28.98 -8.62 6.04
CA GLU A 85 -30.00 -9.51 6.65
C GLU A 85 -30.31 -9.14 8.11
N ARG A 86 -29.27 -8.84 8.91
CA ARG A 86 -29.46 -8.42 10.31
C ARG A 86 -30.07 -7.03 10.42
N LEU A 87 -29.79 -6.13 9.48
CA LEU A 87 -30.38 -4.79 9.43
C LEU A 87 -31.88 -4.88 9.10
N ALA A 88 -32.26 -5.69 8.10
CA ALA A 88 -33.67 -5.95 7.78
C ALA A 88 -34.42 -6.64 8.93
N ALA A 89 -33.77 -7.56 9.65
CA ALA A 89 -34.34 -8.17 10.85
C ALA A 89 -34.53 -7.14 12.00
N ILE A 90 -33.55 -6.25 12.21
CA ILE A 90 -33.65 -5.16 13.18
C ILE A 90 -34.76 -4.18 12.80
N GLU A 91 -34.87 -3.78 11.53
CA GLU A 91 -35.93 -2.92 11.02
C GLU A 91 -37.32 -3.53 11.23
N THR A 92 -37.47 -4.83 10.99
CA THR A 92 -38.70 -5.58 11.25
C THR A 92 -39.06 -5.58 12.74
N ILE A 93 -38.08 -5.82 13.63
CA ILE A 93 -38.29 -5.76 15.09
C ILE A 93 -38.65 -4.33 15.54
N LEU A 94 -38.04 -3.31 14.94
CA LEU A 94 -38.34 -1.91 15.25
C LEU A 94 -39.77 -1.54 14.84
N MET A 95 -40.22 -1.93 13.64
CA MET A 95 -41.60 -1.73 13.20
C MET A 95 -42.62 -2.50 14.06
N GLN A 96 -42.28 -3.73 14.48
CA GLN A 96 -43.12 -4.51 15.39
C GLN A 96 -43.25 -3.82 16.76
N LYS A 97 -42.15 -3.31 17.31
CA LYS A 97 -42.14 -2.57 18.57
C LYS A 97 -42.91 -1.25 18.48
N ASP A 98 -42.73 -0.48 17.42
CA ASP A 98 -43.50 0.74 17.15
C ASP A 98 -45.01 0.47 17.11
N LYS A 99 -45.39 -0.67 16.51
CA LYS A 99 -46.80 -1.11 16.47
C LYS A 99 -47.32 -1.50 17.86
N GLU A 100 -46.58 -2.31 18.62
CA GLU A 100 -46.95 -2.69 20.00
C GLU A 100 -47.03 -1.46 20.92
N GLU A 101 -46.12 -0.51 20.81
CA GLU A 101 -46.12 0.73 21.60
C GLU A 101 -47.31 1.62 21.25
N LYS A 102 -47.70 1.69 19.97
CA LYS A 102 -48.90 2.40 19.50
C LYS A 102 -50.20 1.72 19.94
N GLU A 103 -50.26 0.38 19.93
CA GLU A 103 -51.39 -0.39 20.48
C GLU A 103 -51.50 -0.21 22.00
N ARG A 104 -50.37 -0.16 22.73
CA ARG A 104 -50.33 0.12 24.17
C ARG A 104 -50.76 1.55 24.50
N GLN A 105 -50.36 2.54 23.70
CA GLN A 105 -50.88 3.92 23.83
C GLN A 105 -52.40 3.98 23.58
N ALA A 106 -52.91 3.25 22.59
CA ALA A 106 -54.35 3.16 22.33
C ALA A 106 -55.12 2.47 23.48
N GLN A 107 -54.53 1.46 24.13
CA GLN A 107 -55.09 0.88 25.36
C GLN A 107 -55.09 1.87 26.53
N GLN A 108 -54.00 2.62 26.72
CA GLN A 108 -53.92 3.65 27.77
C GLN A 108 -54.97 4.76 27.57
N GLN A 109 -55.22 5.18 26.33
CA GLN A 109 -56.29 6.13 26.00
C GLN A 109 -57.68 5.58 26.35
N LYS A 110 -57.97 4.31 26.01
CA LYS A 110 -59.24 3.64 26.38
C LYS A 110 -59.42 3.52 27.90
N ILE A 111 -58.35 3.21 28.63
CA ILE A 111 -58.39 3.17 30.11
C ILE A 111 -58.68 4.57 30.67
N TYR A 112 -58.09 5.61 30.09
CA TYR A 112 -58.35 7.00 30.49
C TYR A 112 -59.81 7.43 30.22
N GLU A 113 -60.37 7.00 29.09
CA GLU A 113 -61.79 7.22 28.74
C GLU A 113 -62.74 6.50 29.70
N VAL A 114 -62.46 5.24 30.07
CA VAL A 114 -63.22 4.49 31.08
C VAL A 114 -63.13 5.13 32.46
N ILE A 115 -61.98 5.69 32.85
CA ILE A 115 -61.83 6.42 34.12
C ILE A 115 -62.66 7.71 34.11
N LEU A 116 -62.68 8.44 32.99
CA LEU A 116 -63.51 9.66 32.84
C LEU A 116 -65.01 9.33 32.89
N ASP A 117 -65.45 8.23 32.28
CA ASP A 117 -66.86 7.82 32.32
C ASP A 117 -67.27 7.32 33.72
N LEU A 118 -66.41 6.56 34.42
CA LEU A 118 -66.59 6.23 35.84
C LEU A 118 -66.71 7.49 36.71
N GLN A 119 -65.83 8.47 36.52
CA GLN A 119 -65.84 9.74 37.25
C GLN A 119 -67.13 10.55 37.00
N LYS A 120 -67.70 10.45 35.79
CA LYS A 120 -68.94 11.12 35.40
C LYS A 120 -70.20 10.42 35.93
N ASN A 121 -70.17 9.10 36.05
CA ASN A 121 -71.32 8.27 36.44
C ASN A 121 -71.41 8.03 37.97
N LEU A 122 -70.29 8.10 38.71
CA LEU A 122 -70.26 7.96 40.18
C LEU A 122 -71.25 8.89 40.92
N PRO A 123 -71.35 10.20 40.60
CA PRO A 123 -72.29 11.10 41.27
C PRO A 123 -73.76 10.76 40.99
N LEU A 124 -74.04 10.13 39.84
CA LEU A 124 -75.40 9.78 39.42
C LEU A 124 -75.91 8.57 40.22
N VAL A 125 -75.07 7.54 40.37
CA VAL A 125 -75.36 6.34 41.17
C VAL A 125 -75.52 6.67 42.66
N ILE A 126 -74.69 7.54 43.22
CA ILE A 126 -74.79 7.97 44.63
C ILE A 126 -76.11 8.71 44.90
N ASN A 127 -76.57 9.55 43.96
CA ASN A 127 -77.85 10.24 44.11
C ASN A 127 -79.05 9.28 44.02
N GLN A 128 -79.02 8.28 43.14
CA GLN A 128 -80.06 7.24 43.07
C GLN A 128 -80.14 6.41 44.36
N LEU A 129 -78.99 6.00 44.92
CA LEU A 129 -78.95 5.18 46.14
C LEU A 129 -79.58 5.90 47.36
N ASN A 130 -79.31 7.21 47.49
CA ASN A 130 -79.91 8.05 48.53
C ASN A 130 -81.44 8.21 48.37
N GLN A 131 -81.94 8.13 47.14
CA GLN A 131 -83.37 8.25 46.84
C GLN A 131 -84.13 6.96 47.23
N ASP A 132 -83.58 5.78 46.93
CA ASP A 132 -84.13 4.47 47.31
C ASP A 132 -84.14 4.24 48.83
N LEU A 133 -83.06 4.64 49.53
CA LEU A 133 -82.98 4.53 50.99
C LEU A 133 -84.06 5.36 51.71
N SER A 134 -84.49 6.47 51.11
CA SER A 134 -85.48 7.38 51.69
C SER A 134 -86.93 6.86 51.62
N GLN A 135 -87.24 5.92 50.72
CA GLN A 135 -88.60 5.42 50.53
C GLN A 135 -88.97 4.22 51.43
N LYS A 136 -87.99 3.56 52.07
CA LYS A 136 -88.19 2.23 52.69
C LYS A 136 -88.45 2.21 54.20
N ILE A 137 -88.57 3.37 54.86
CA ILE A 137 -88.58 3.50 56.33
C ILE A 137 -89.99 3.73 56.92
N VAL A 138 -91.04 3.92 56.11
CA VAL A 138 -92.40 4.23 56.60
C VAL A 138 -93.45 3.22 56.13
N LEU A 139 -93.61 2.12 56.88
CA LEU A 139 -94.87 1.44 57.26
C LEU A 139 -94.58 0.07 57.88
N SER A 140 -95.08 -0.22 59.10
CA SER A 140 -95.67 -1.52 59.56
C SER A 140 -95.80 -1.59 61.09
N THR A 141 -96.92 -2.11 61.60
CA THR A 141 -97.27 -2.26 63.03
C THR A 141 -97.46 -3.74 63.46
N PRO A 142 -97.49 -4.10 64.76
CA PRO A 142 -97.26 -5.48 65.24
C PRO A 142 -98.54 -6.12 65.93
N PRO A 143 -98.52 -7.23 66.72
CA PRO A 143 -99.23 -8.48 66.35
C PRO A 143 -100.07 -9.20 67.47
N GLU A 144 -100.72 -10.33 67.12
CA GLU A 144 -101.41 -11.34 67.98
C GLU A 144 -101.41 -12.72 67.27
N ALA A 145 -101.63 -13.93 67.84
CA ALA A 145 -101.67 -14.49 69.21
C ALA A 145 -101.53 -16.06 69.13
N ILE A 146 -101.75 -16.84 70.22
CA ILE A 146 -101.57 -18.32 70.29
C ILE A 146 -102.73 -19.00 71.06
N SER A 147 -103.11 -20.26 70.75
CA SER A 147 -103.79 -21.19 71.68
C SER A 147 -103.70 -22.69 71.32
N GLU A 148 -103.69 -23.57 72.34
CA GLU A 148 -103.70 -25.06 72.30
C GLU A 148 -104.70 -25.63 73.36
N PRO A 149 -105.16 -26.90 73.23
CA PRO A 149 -105.83 -27.65 74.32
C PRO A 149 -105.14 -28.98 74.74
N MET A 150 -105.57 -29.55 75.88
CA MET A 150 -104.83 -30.54 76.70
C MET A 150 -105.28 -32.02 76.61
N MET A 151 -104.46 -32.94 77.16
CA MET A 151 -104.76 -34.38 77.40
C MET A 151 -104.48 -34.80 78.88
N THR A 152 -104.93 -35.99 79.28
CA THR A 152 -105.16 -36.42 80.69
C THR A 152 -103.95 -37.00 81.45
N LYS A 153 -104.10 -37.19 82.78
CA LYS A 153 -103.03 -37.03 83.78
C LYS A 153 -102.19 -38.27 84.18
N ASP A 154 -102.70 -39.49 84.05
CA ASP A 154 -101.98 -40.67 84.57
C ASP A 154 -100.94 -41.22 83.57
N ASP A 155 -101.27 -41.29 82.28
CA ASP A 155 -100.28 -41.51 81.21
C ASP A 155 -99.20 -40.42 81.22
N PHE A 156 -99.60 -39.18 81.58
CA PHE A 156 -98.67 -38.07 81.76
C PHE A 156 -97.54 -38.47 82.72
N THR A 157 -97.81 -38.99 83.92
CA THR A 157 -96.75 -39.28 84.90
C THR A 157 -95.72 -40.34 84.46
N LYS A 158 -96.15 -41.32 83.65
CA LYS A 158 -95.27 -42.41 83.19
C LYS A 158 -94.49 -42.00 81.95
N VAL A 159 -95.16 -41.32 81.01
CA VAL A 159 -94.52 -40.69 79.84
C VAL A 159 -93.56 -39.60 80.32
N GLU A 160 -93.94 -38.75 81.26
CA GLU A 160 -93.13 -37.70 81.89
C GLU A 160 -91.88 -38.28 82.55
N LYS A 161 -91.98 -39.39 83.30
CA LYS A 161 -90.79 -39.97 83.94
C LYS A 161 -89.82 -40.61 82.94
N GLU A 162 -90.32 -41.27 81.89
CA GLU A 162 -89.47 -41.81 80.82
C GLU A 162 -88.94 -40.71 79.88
N PHE A 163 -89.73 -39.67 79.65
CA PHE A 163 -89.38 -38.47 78.88
C PHE A 163 -88.35 -37.63 79.64
N ILE A 164 -88.43 -37.51 80.96
CA ILE A 164 -87.39 -36.87 81.79
C ILE A 164 -86.10 -37.68 81.73
N ASP A 165 -86.10 -39.00 81.92
CA ASP A 165 -84.87 -39.80 81.85
C ASP A 165 -84.24 -39.82 80.43
N ARG A 166 -85.08 -39.79 79.38
CA ARG A 166 -84.63 -39.58 77.98
C ARG A 166 -84.16 -38.14 77.74
N MET A 167 -84.80 -37.13 78.32
CA MET A 167 -84.42 -35.72 78.22
C MET A 167 -83.13 -35.44 78.98
N ASP A 168 -82.86 -36.10 80.11
CA ASP A 168 -81.61 -35.99 80.87
C ASP A 168 -80.47 -36.65 80.11
N LYS A 169 -80.69 -37.82 79.49
CA LYS A 169 -79.73 -38.46 78.56
C LYS A 169 -79.48 -37.60 77.32
N MET A 170 -80.53 -37.04 76.72
CA MET A 170 -80.43 -36.15 75.56
C MET A 170 -79.71 -34.86 75.93
N THR A 171 -80.02 -34.26 77.08
CA THR A 171 -79.36 -33.05 77.62
C THR A 171 -77.90 -33.31 77.96
N SER A 172 -77.58 -34.48 78.50
CA SER A 172 -76.20 -34.92 78.72
C SER A 172 -75.44 -35.08 77.40
N SER A 173 -76.06 -35.71 76.39
CA SER A 173 -75.45 -35.86 75.06
C SER A 173 -75.33 -34.52 74.32
N LEU A 174 -76.29 -33.60 74.48
CA LEU A 174 -76.28 -32.25 73.92
C LEU A 174 -75.24 -31.37 74.62
N ASN A 175 -75.06 -31.50 75.94
CA ASN A 175 -73.98 -30.85 76.68
C ASN A 175 -72.59 -31.38 76.26
N ASN A 176 -72.44 -32.70 76.03
CA ASN A 176 -71.21 -33.27 75.51
C ASN A 176 -70.93 -32.79 74.07
N MET A 177 -71.92 -32.81 73.17
CA MET A 177 -71.80 -32.21 71.84
C MET A 177 -71.45 -30.72 71.89
N LYS A 178 -72.02 -29.97 72.84
CA LYS A 178 -71.73 -28.54 73.03
C LYS A 178 -70.29 -28.31 73.55
N ALA A 179 -69.78 -29.22 74.39
CA ALA A 179 -68.39 -29.20 74.84
C ALA A 179 -67.41 -29.57 73.70
N GLU A 180 -67.71 -30.60 72.91
CA GLU A 180 -66.92 -30.95 71.73
C GLU A 180 -66.95 -29.84 70.67
N LEU A 181 -68.10 -29.22 70.39
CA LEU A 181 -68.20 -28.07 69.50
C LEU A 181 -67.46 -26.83 70.03
N ALA A 182 -67.40 -26.64 71.35
CA ALA A 182 -66.59 -25.58 71.95
C ALA A 182 -65.09 -25.86 71.76
N ASN A 183 -64.62 -27.07 72.02
CA ASN A 183 -63.23 -27.48 71.78
C ASN A 183 -62.86 -27.37 70.30
N ILE A 184 -63.67 -27.89 69.38
CA ILE A 184 -63.43 -27.78 67.92
C ILE A 184 -63.36 -26.31 67.49
N ARG A 185 -64.22 -25.45 68.04
CA ARG A 185 -64.19 -24.00 67.75
C ARG A 185 -62.93 -23.32 68.29
N GLU A 186 -62.49 -23.68 69.49
CA GLU A 186 -61.28 -23.11 70.11
C GLU A 186 -59.99 -23.60 69.42
N GLU A 187 -59.91 -24.88 69.09
CA GLU A 187 -58.81 -25.48 68.33
C GLU A 187 -58.75 -24.93 66.89
N SER A 188 -59.90 -24.80 66.21
CA SER A 188 -60.01 -24.16 64.90
C SER A 188 -59.57 -22.68 64.96
N PHE A 189 -60.00 -21.92 65.97
CA PHE A 189 -59.60 -20.53 66.15
C PHE A 189 -58.11 -20.37 66.43
N ASN A 190 -57.53 -21.23 67.28
CA ASN A 190 -56.11 -21.22 67.59
C ASN A 190 -55.25 -21.61 66.38
N ASN A 191 -55.65 -22.63 65.60
CA ASN A 191 -54.98 -22.99 64.35
C ASN A 191 -55.09 -21.87 63.31
N MET A 192 -56.27 -21.28 63.12
CA MET A 192 -56.49 -20.16 62.18
C MET A 192 -55.66 -18.93 62.57
N LYS A 193 -55.53 -18.63 63.85
CA LYS A 193 -54.67 -17.55 64.38
C LYS A 193 -53.19 -17.84 64.14
N ASN A 194 -52.73 -19.07 64.32
CA ASN A 194 -51.35 -19.48 64.03
C ASN A 194 -51.03 -19.39 62.53
N VAL A 195 -51.94 -19.83 61.66
CA VAL A 195 -51.82 -19.73 60.20
C VAL A 195 -51.80 -18.26 59.77
N THR A 196 -52.68 -17.42 60.32
CA THR A 196 -52.71 -15.97 60.04
C THR A 196 -51.41 -15.29 60.46
N ASN A 197 -50.87 -15.62 61.64
CA ASN A 197 -49.60 -15.07 62.12
C ASN A 197 -48.41 -15.50 61.23
N LYS A 198 -48.29 -16.80 60.89
CA LYS A 198 -47.25 -17.30 59.96
C LYS A 198 -47.36 -16.69 58.56
N SER A 199 -48.58 -16.48 58.08
CA SER A 199 -48.84 -15.79 56.81
C SER A 199 -48.36 -14.34 56.87
N SER A 200 -48.74 -13.59 57.91
CA SER A 200 -48.30 -12.21 58.11
C SER A 200 -46.77 -12.07 58.22
N GLU A 201 -46.11 -12.98 58.95
CA GLU A 201 -44.64 -12.96 59.08
C GLU A 201 -43.93 -13.28 57.75
N SER A 202 -44.50 -14.18 56.95
CA SER A 202 -44.04 -14.47 55.58
C SER A 202 -44.24 -13.28 54.65
N LEU A 203 -45.38 -12.59 54.74
CA LEU A 203 -45.68 -11.40 53.95
C LEU A 203 -44.74 -10.24 54.30
N GLU A 204 -44.37 -10.09 55.57
CA GLU A 204 -43.38 -9.09 56.00
C GLU A 204 -41.96 -9.44 55.51
N LYS A 205 -41.58 -10.73 55.47
CA LYS A 205 -40.31 -11.18 54.87
C LYS A 205 -40.26 -10.90 53.37
N VAL A 206 -41.34 -11.18 52.63
CA VAL A 206 -41.48 -10.84 51.20
C VAL A 206 -41.38 -9.33 50.98
N LYS A 207 -42.08 -8.52 51.80
CA LYS A 207 -41.98 -7.06 51.72
C LYS A 207 -40.53 -6.57 51.92
N ARG A 208 -39.84 -7.05 52.95
CA ARG A 208 -38.43 -6.70 53.19
C ARG A 208 -37.50 -7.13 52.04
N GLN A 209 -37.80 -8.23 51.33
CA GLN A 209 -37.05 -8.59 50.13
C GLN A 209 -37.38 -7.70 48.93
N LEU A 210 -38.64 -7.28 48.77
CA LEU A 210 -39.07 -6.33 47.74
C LEU A 210 -38.41 -4.96 47.94
N ASP A 211 -38.46 -4.39 49.15
CA ASP A 211 -37.83 -3.11 49.50
C ASP A 211 -36.29 -3.14 49.23
N ASN A 212 -35.64 -4.28 49.51
CA ASN A 212 -34.22 -4.49 49.19
C ASN A 212 -33.96 -4.62 47.68
N SER A 213 -34.89 -5.23 46.92
CA SER A 213 -34.81 -5.36 45.47
C SER A 213 -34.95 -4.00 44.79
N GLU A 214 -35.90 -3.18 45.22
CA GLU A 214 -36.10 -1.80 44.74
C GLU A 214 -34.85 -0.94 44.99
N LEU A 215 -34.24 -1.06 46.17
CA LEU A 215 -33.01 -0.34 46.52
C LEU A 215 -31.78 -0.81 45.71
N LEU A 216 -31.76 -2.06 45.24
CA LEU A 216 -30.77 -2.54 44.27
C LEU A 216 -31.07 -2.03 42.86
N LEU A 217 -32.34 -2.03 42.43
CA LEU A 217 -32.77 -1.53 41.13
C LEU A 217 -32.42 -0.04 40.95
N SER A 218 -32.68 0.79 41.97
CA SER A 218 -32.29 2.19 42.01
C SER A 218 -30.76 2.40 41.90
N LYS A 219 -29.96 1.50 42.51
CA LYS A 219 -28.49 1.52 42.35
C LYS A 219 -28.05 1.12 40.93
N TYR A 220 -28.71 0.14 40.31
CA TYR A 220 -28.43 -0.21 38.92
C TYR A 220 -28.82 0.90 37.94
N GLU A 221 -29.97 1.54 38.13
CA GLU A 221 -30.43 2.67 37.31
C GLU A 221 -29.48 3.87 37.43
N SER A 222 -29.05 4.20 38.66
CA SER A 222 -28.02 5.23 38.91
C SER A 222 -26.68 4.89 38.23
N LYS A 223 -26.23 3.64 38.32
CA LYS A 223 -24.97 3.20 37.67
C LYS A 223 -25.08 3.18 36.14
N LEU A 224 -26.23 2.79 35.58
CA LEU A 224 -26.53 2.87 34.14
C LEU A 224 -26.52 4.32 33.64
N ALA A 225 -27.09 5.25 34.41
CA ALA A 225 -27.01 6.69 34.11
C ALA A 225 -25.56 7.22 34.15
N GLU A 226 -24.70 6.68 35.02
CA GLU A 226 -23.28 7.04 35.05
C GLU A 226 -22.53 6.53 33.80
N TYR A 227 -22.80 5.29 33.35
CA TYR A 227 -22.20 4.73 32.13
C TYR A 227 -22.68 5.43 30.85
N ASN A 228 -23.94 5.86 30.78
CA ASN A 228 -24.47 6.57 29.60
C ASN A 228 -23.76 7.92 29.35
N ASN A 229 -23.13 8.50 30.38
CA ASN A 229 -22.31 9.72 30.28
C ASN A 229 -20.82 9.45 29.97
N LYS A 230 -20.41 8.19 29.84
CA LYS A 230 -19.01 7.77 29.65
C LYS A 230 -18.89 6.71 28.53
N ILE A 231 -19.35 7.05 27.32
CA ILE A 231 -19.17 6.20 26.12
C ILE A 231 -18.10 6.83 25.20
N PRO A 232 -16.84 6.38 25.26
CA PRO A 232 -15.87 6.63 24.20
C PRO A 232 -16.24 5.85 22.93
N GLU A 233 -16.14 6.53 21.80
CA GLU A 233 -16.39 6.00 20.46
C GLU A 233 -15.44 4.82 20.13
N ILE A 234 -16.00 3.66 19.77
CA ILE A 234 -15.25 2.40 19.64
C ILE A 234 -14.83 2.16 18.19
N LEU A 235 -13.52 2.17 17.93
CA LEU A 235 -12.93 1.68 16.66
C LEU A 235 -12.56 0.18 16.75
N PRO A 236 -12.48 -0.55 15.62
CA PRO A 236 -12.45 -2.02 15.62
C PRO A 236 -11.20 -2.64 16.25
N ARG A 237 -11.38 -3.75 17.00
CA ARG A 237 -10.38 -4.39 17.88
C ARG A 237 -10.02 -5.82 17.44
N ASN A 238 -8.85 -6.30 17.85
CA ASN A 238 -8.27 -7.60 17.47
C ASN A 238 -8.82 -8.79 18.29
N SER A 239 -8.95 -9.94 17.62
CA SER A 239 -9.98 -10.96 17.91
C SER A 239 -9.45 -12.30 18.42
N LYS A 240 -8.95 -12.38 19.67
CA LYS A 240 -8.66 -13.67 20.34
C LYS A 240 -9.08 -13.74 21.80
N GLU A 241 -8.66 -12.79 22.63
CA GLU A 241 -9.11 -12.71 24.04
C GLU A 241 -10.62 -12.38 24.13
N ASP A 242 -11.14 -11.68 23.12
CA ASP A 242 -12.58 -11.35 22.99
C ASP A 242 -13.47 -12.60 22.73
N GLU A 243 -12.93 -13.73 22.25
CA GLU A 243 -13.74 -14.96 22.04
C GLU A 243 -13.90 -15.74 23.36
N GLU A 244 -12.82 -16.01 24.10
CA GLU A 244 -12.90 -16.74 25.39
C GLU A 244 -13.75 -16.01 26.44
N TRP A 245 -13.62 -14.68 26.53
CA TRP A 245 -14.44 -13.87 27.43
C TRP A 245 -15.92 -13.93 27.02
N LYS A 246 -16.21 -13.87 25.73
CA LYS A 246 -17.57 -13.87 25.19
C LYS A 246 -18.23 -15.24 25.27
N GLU A 247 -17.49 -16.33 25.06
CA GLU A 247 -17.98 -17.69 25.37
C GLU A 247 -18.30 -17.83 26.85
N THR A 248 -17.41 -17.37 27.74
CA THR A 248 -17.62 -17.44 29.20
C THR A 248 -18.86 -16.64 29.62
N PHE A 249 -19.02 -15.41 29.11
CA PHE A 249 -20.18 -14.57 29.38
C PHE A 249 -21.49 -15.15 28.80
N LEU A 250 -21.46 -15.69 27.58
CA LEU A 250 -22.62 -16.35 26.97
C LEU A 250 -23.01 -17.64 27.71
N LYS A 251 -22.03 -18.37 28.25
CA LYS A 251 -22.25 -19.58 29.05
C LYS A 251 -22.94 -19.25 30.38
N GLU A 252 -22.50 -18.22 31.08
CA GLU A 252 -23.11 -17.80 32.34
C GLU A 252 -24.53 -17.25 32.10
N LEU A 253 -24.72 -16.41 31.07
CA LEU A 253 -26.05 -15.93 30.69
C LEU A 253 -27.00 -17.06 30.21
N ALA A 254 -26.46 -18.15 29.63
CA ALA A 254 -27.22 -19.36 29.34
C ALA A 254 -27.58 -20.16 30.60
N ASN A 255 -26.68 -20.22 31.58
CA ASN A 255 -26.91 -20.84 32.89
C ASN A 255 -28.02 -20.11 33.66
N GLN A 256 -27.96 -18.78 33.72
CA GLN A 256 -29.00 -17.92 34.31
C GLN A 256 -30.36 -18.10 33.62
N LYS A 257 -30.38 -18.22 32.28
CA LYS A 257 -31.60 -18.54 31.51
C LYS A 257 -32.20 -19.90 31.92
N ILE A 258 -31.38 -20.91 32.18
CA ILE A 258 -31.85 -22.22 32.65
C ILE A 258 -32.51 -22.09 34.03
N GLN A 259 -31.87 -21.41 34.99
CA GLN A 259 -32.42 -21.19 36.33
C GLN A 259 -33.79 -20.46 36.30
N VAL A 260 -33.93 -19.40 35.51
CA VAL A 260 -35.21 -18.68 35.34
C VAL A 260 -36.29 -19.57 34.70
N THR A 261 -35.91 -20.47 33.79
CA THR A 261 -36.84 -21.42 33.17
C THR A 261 -37.33 -22.49 34.16
N ASP A 262 -36.46 -22.91 35.08
CA ASP A 262 -36.79 -23.88 36.13
C ASP A 262 -37.73 -23.29 37.20
N ILE A 263 -37.50 -22.02 37.59
CA ILE A 263 -38.45 -21.25 38.42
C ILE A 263 -39.82 -21.19 37.74
N LEU A 264 -39.87 -20.87 36.44
CA LEU A 264 -41.12 -20.80 35.68
C LEU A 264 -41.85 -22.16 35.64
N ALA A 265 -41.12 -23.27 35.57
CA ALA A 265 -41.70 -24.61 35.63
C ALA A 265 -42.31 -24.89 37.01
N ASN A 266 -41.56 -24.64 38.10
CA ASN A 266 -42.03 -24.85 39.47
C ASN A 266 -43.25 -23.99 39.81
N VAL A 267 -43.28 -22.73 39.38
CA VAL A 267 -44.45 -21.83 39.53
C VAL A 267 -45.66 -22.36 38.76
N LYS A 268 -45.50 -22.91 37.56
CA LYS A 268 -46.60 -23.55 36.81
C LYS A 268 -47.15 -24.78 37.54
N THR A 269 -46.28 -25.62 38.12
CA THR A 269 -46.68 -26.80 38.88
C THR A 269 -47.52 -26.40 40.11
N VAL A 270 -47.11 -25.37 40.85
CA VAL A 270 -47.91 -24.80 41.95
C VAL A 270 -49.23 -24.21 41.45
N GLN A 271 -49.24 -23.48 40.32
CA GLN A 271 -50.48 -22.95 39.76
C GLN A 271 -51.48 -24.07 39.41
N THR A 272 -51.02 -25.19 38.85
CA THR A 272 -51.90 -26.35 38.60
C THR A 272 -52.42 -27.02 39.87
N ALA A 273 -51.62 -27.07 40.95
CA ALA A 273 -52.05 -27.61 42.23
C ALA A 273 -53.05 -26.70 42.95
N VAL A 274 -52.84 -25.37 42.90
CA VAL A 274 -53.79 -24.36 43.42
C VAL A 274 -55.12 -24.40 42.67
N ASN A 275 -55.08 -24.57 41.34
CA ASN A 275 -56.28 -24.74 40.51
C ASN A 275 -57.00 -26.09 40.72
N ALA A 276 -56.40 -27.04 41.46
CA ALA A 276 -56.99 -28.33 41.81
C ALA A 276 -57.58 -28.36 43.24
N LEU A 277 -57.54 -27.24 43.97
CA LEU A 277 -58.26 -27.10 45.23
C LEU A 277 -59.78 -27.09 44.97
N PRO A 278 -60.61 -27.70 45.85
CA PRO A 278 -62.06 -27.65 45.73
C PRO A 278 -62.56 -26.21 45.70
N ASP A 279 -63.36 -25.86 44.69
CA ASP A 279 -63.84 -24.49 44.54
C ASP A 279 -64.98 -24.24 45.56
N LYS A 280 -65.28 -22.96 45.81
CA LYS A 280 -66.36 -22.56 46.71
C LYS A 280 -67.71 -23.20 46.31
N SER A 281 -67.93 -23.42 45.02
CA SER A 281 -69.09 -24.14 44.49
C SER A 281 -69.19 -25.58 44.98
N ASP A 282 -68.08 -26.30 45.14
CA ASP A 282 -68.07 -27.69 45.62
C ASP A 282 -68.41 -27.73 47.11
N ILE A 283 -67.87 -26.79 47.88
CA ILE A 283 -68.17 -26.61 49.31
C ILE A 283 -69.64 -26.21 49.50
N ASP A 284 -70.17 -25.29 48.69
CA ASP A 284 -71.57 -24.87 48.73
C ASP A 284 -72.52 -25.98 48.21
N LEU A 285 -72.11 -26.82 47.25
CA LEU A 285 -72.85 -28.01 46.81
C LEU A 285 -73.00 -29.02 47.95
N VAL A 286 -71.90 -29.34 48.64
CA VAL A 286 -71.91 -30.24 49.81
C VAL A 286 -72.76 -29.65 50.93
N ARG A 287 -72.60 -28.35 51.24
CA ARG A 287 -73.44 -27.64 52.22
C ARG A 287 -74.93 -27.74 51.89
N ASN A 288 -75.31 -27.52 50.63
CA ASN A 288 -76.70 -27.60 50.19
C ASN A 288 -77.23 -29.04 50.23
N THR A 289 -76.41 -30.03 49.86
CA THR A 289 -76.75 -31.45 49.96
C THR A 289 -76.91 -31.89 51.42
N THR A 290 -76.06 -31.41 52.33
CA THR A 290 -76.16 -31.62 53.77
C THR A 290 -77.42 -30.96 54.35
N LEU A 291 -77.73 -29.72 53.96
CA LEU A 291 -78.97 -29.04 54.34
C LEU A 291 -80.21 -29.80 53.84
N HIS A 292 -80.18 -30.36 52.63
CA HIS A 292 -81.25 -31.17 52.08
C HIS A 292 -81.42 -32.48 52.88
N LYS A 293 -80.34 -33.24 53.12
CA LYS A 293 -80.37 -34.47 53.93
C LYS A 293 -80.83 -34.19 55.37
N LEU A 294 -80.49 -33.03 55.95
CA LEU A 294 -80.99 -32.60 57.27
C LEU A 294 -82.48 -32.25 57.26
N ALA A 295 -82.98 -31.56 56.23
CA ALA A 295 -84.41 -31.28 56.08
C ALA A 295 -85.22 -32.57 55.85
N GLU A 296 -84.67 -33.53 55.11
CA GLU A 296 -85.25 -34.86 54.90
C GLU A 296 -85.32 -35.67 56.21
N ILE A 297 -84.26 -35.66 57.02
CA ILE A 297 -84.28 -36.20 58.40
C ILE A 297 -85.37 -35.51 59.24
N GLN A 298 -85.48 -34.18 59.16
CA GLN A 298 -86.47 -33.41 59.91
C GLN A 298 -87.92 -33.73 59.51
N ALA A 299 -88.16 -34.08 58.25
CA ALA A 299 -89.47 -34.49 57.73
C ALA A 299 -89.87 -35.93 58.09
N ILE A 300 -88.90 -36.80 58.41
CA ILE A 300 -89.15 -38.22 58.75
C ILE A 300 -89.44 -38.42 60.26
N ILE A 301 -88.93 -37.53 61.12
CA ILE A 301 -89.11 -37.59 62.59
C ILE A 301 -90.58 -37.66 63.09
N PRO A 302 -91.61 -37.09 62.42
CA PRO A 302 -93.00 -37.24 62.83
C PRO A 302 -93.63 -38.62 62.52
N ALA A 303 -92.95 -39.50 61.78
CA ALA A 303 -93.46 -40.81 61.36
C ALA A 303 -92.87 -41.97 62.18
N ASP A 304 -93.68 -43.01 62.35
CA ASP A 304 -93.58 -44.09 63.34
C ASP A 304 -92.18 -44.61 63.76
N SER A 305 -92.05 -44.86 65.07
CA SER A 305 -90.85 -44.63 65.89
C SER A 305 -89.69 -45.62 65.76
N SER A 306 -89.75 -46.62 64.88
CA SER A 306 -88.71 -47.67 64.77
C SER A 306 -87.96 -47.63 63.43
N GLN A 307 -88.68 -47.60 62.29
CA GLN A 307 -88.05 -47.48 60.98
C GLN A 307 -87.40 -46.10 60.79
N ALA A 308 -88.06 -45.03 61.25
CA ALA A 308 -87.52 -43.67 61.20
C ALA A 308 -86.14 -43.57 61.88
N ILE A 309 -85.96 -44.20 63.06
CA ILE A 309 -84.66 -44.19 63.77
C ILE A 309 -83.58 -44.95 62.99
N ALA A 310 -83.92 -46.08 62.36
CA ALA A 310 -82.97 -46.84 61.54
C ALA A 310 -82.54 -46.06 60.28
N THR A 311 -83.49 -45.41 59.58
CA THR A 311 -83.20 -44.63 58.36
C THR A 311 -82.47 -43.32 58.67
N VAL A 312 -82.84 -42.63 59.75
CA VAL A 312 -82.08 -41.46 60.24
C VAL A 312 -80.67 -41.90 60.67
N GLY A 313 -80.53 -43.05 61.35
CA GLY A 313 -79.25 -43.64 61.69
C GLY A 313 -78.36 -43.89 60.47
N SER A 314 -78.89 -44.54 59.42
CA SER A 314 -78.12 -44.76 58.18
C SER A 314 -77.78 -43.47 57.46
N ASN A 315 -78.70 -42.49 57.41
CA ASN A 315 -78.44 -41.22 56.73
C ASN A 315 -77.41 -40.35 57.46
N VAL A 316 -77.42 -40.35 58.79
CA VAL A 316 -76.36 -39.71 59.61
C VAL A 316 -75.02 -40.43 59.45
N GLN A 317 -75.02 -41.77 59.41
CA GLN A 317 -73.80 -42.56 59.16
C GLN A 317 -73.21 -42.28 57.77
N ASN A 318 -74.06 -42.18 56.75
CA ASN A 318 -73.66 -41.84 55.38
C ASN A 318 -73.14 -40.40 55.30
N MET A 319 -73.84 -39.41 55.89
CA MET A 319 -73.34 -38.03 55.98
C MET A 319 -71.99 -37.94 56.69
N LYS A 320 -71.78 -38.73 57.75
CA LYS A 320 -70.49 -38.79 58.45
C LYS A 320 -69.40 -39.38 57.56
N SER A 321 -69.71 -40.42 56.77
CA SER A 321 -68.77 -41.00 55.81
C SER A 321 -68.41 -40.02 54.68
N ASP A 322 -69.41 -39.34 54.11
CA ASP A 322 -69.24 -38.31 53.07
C ASP A 322 -68.33 -37.18 53.58
N LEU A 323 -68.60 -36.67 54.79
CA LEU A 323 -67.81 -35.60 55.41
C LEU A 323 -66.37 -36.02 55.72
N VAL A 324 -66.14 -37.25 56.20
CA VAL A 324 -64.79 -37.75 56.48
C VAL A 324 -63.98 -37.88 55.18
N GLN A 325 -64.54 -38.47 54.11
CA GLN A 325 -63.84 -38.55 52.83
C GLN A 325 -63.50 -37.18 52.24
N ILE A 326 -64.41 -36.20 52.34
CA ILE A 326 -64.15 -34.83 51.88
C ILE A 326 -63.04 -34.18 52.74
N GLN A 327 -63.06 -34.37 54.06
CA GLN A 327 -62.02 -33.82 54.94
C GLN A 327 -60.65 -34.47 54.71
N ASP A 328 -60.58 -35.77 54.44
CA ASP A 328 -59.35 -36.46 54.07
C ASP A 328 -58.80 -35.94 52.72
N ASN A 329 -59.68 -35.76 51.71
CA ASN A 329 -59.29 -35.19 50.42
C ASN A 329 -58.80 -33.75 50.53
N VAL A 330 -59.50 -32.89 51.29
CA VAL A 330 -59.05 -31.51 51.57
C VAL A 330 -57.71 -31.50 52.29
N THR A 331 -57.50 -32.39 53.26
CA THR A 331 -56.24 -32.49 54.02
C THR A 331 -55.09 -32.96 53.13
N LEU A 332 -55.32 -33.95 52.25
CA LEU A 332 -54.34 -34.40 51.27
C LEU A 332 -53.95 -33.29 50.28
N SER A 333 -54.93 -32.59 49.71
CA SER A 333 -54.68 -31.47 48.80
C SER A 333 -53.94 -30.32 49.49
N PHE A 334 -54.27 -30.01 50.73
CA PHE A 334 -53.60 -28.95 51.50
C PHE A 334 -52.15 -29.31 51.84
N ASN A 335 -51.89 -30.58 52.18
CA ASN A 335 -50.53 -31.08 52.39
C ASN A 335 -49.71 -31.03 51.08
N GLN A 336 -50.28 -31.45 49.96
CA GLN A 336 -49.61 -31.34 48.64
C GLN A 336 -49.28 -29.89 48.27
N VAL A 337 -50.19 -28.95 48.49
CA VAL A 337 -49.93 -27.51 48.28
C VAL A 337 -48.85 -27.00 49.25
N THR A 338 -48.82 -27.50 50.49
CA THR A 338 -47.79 -27.14 51.49
C THR A 338 -46.41 -27.65 51.09
N ASP A 339 -46.28 -28.92 50.70
CA ASP A 339 -45.02 -29.53 50.26
C ASP A 339 -44.49 -28.86 48.98
N LEU A 340 -45.36 -28.60 48.00
CA LEU A 340 -45.01 -27.86 46.79
C LEU A 340 -44.60 -26.40 47.10
N THR A 341 -45.24 -25.74 48.07
CA THR A 341 -44.84 -24.39 48.51
C THR A 341 -43.49 -24.41 49.23
N SER A 342 -43.18 -25.47 49.97
CA SER A 342 -41.86 -25.67 50.59
C SER A 342 -40.77 -25.86 49.53
N LEU A 343 -41.00 -26.74 48.55
CA LEU A 343 -40.11 -26.93 47.39
C LEU A 343 -39.92 -25.63 46.58
N LEU A 344 -41.00 -24.87 46.36
CA LEU A 344 -40.92 -23.57 45.69
C LEU A 344 -40.05 -22.60 46.50
N THR A 345 -40.25 -22.52 47.81
CA THR A 345 -39.48 -21.64 48.72
C THR A 345 -37.99 -22.03 48.74
N GLU A 346 -37.68 -23.32 48.79
CA GLU A 346 -36.31 -23.84 48.79
C GLU A 346 -35.60 -23.58 47.44
N SER A 347 -36.28 -23.84 46.32
CA SER A 347 -35.76 -23.56 44.97
C SER A 347 -35.56 -22.06 44.71
N PHE A 348 -36.48 -21.19 45.17
CA PHE A 348 -36.28 -19.74 45.14
C PHE A 348 -35.09 -19.30 46.00
N SER A 349 -34.96 -19.82 47.22
CA SER A 349 -33.85 -19.50 48.13
C SER A 349 -32.50 -19.90 47.53
N LYS A 350 -32.43 -21.09 46.92
CA LYS A 350 -31.22 -21.58 46.26
C LYS A 350 -30.87 -20.76 45.01
N ASN A 351 -31.80 -20.60 44.08
CA ASN A 351 -31.56 -19.81 42.86
C ASN A 351 -31.25 -18.34 43.19
N TYR A 352 -31.80 -17.77 44.26
CA TYR A 352 -31.45 -16.41 44.69
C TYR A 352 -30.00 -16.32 45.17
N GLU A 353 -29.50 -17.30 45.94
CA GLU A 353 -28.10 -17.32 46.38
C GLU A 353 -27.14 -17.61 45.22
N ASP A 354 -27.53 -18.47 44.27
CA ASP A 354 -26.79 -18.74 43.03
C ASP A 354 -26.69 -17.46 42.16
N ILE A 355 -27.81 -16.80 41.83
CA ILE A 355 -27.84 -15.50 41.11
C ILE A 355 -27.02 -14.43 41.86
N ARG A 356 -27.10 -14.39 43.20
CA ARG A 356 -26.35 -13.45 44.01
C ARG A 356 -24.83 -13.68 43.95
N THR A 357 -24.38 -14.94 43.88
CA THR A 357 -22.96 -15.24 43.68
C THR A 357 -22.50 -14.93 42.25
N GLU A 358 -23.31 -15.25 41.25
CA GLU A 358 -23.08 -14.89 39.84
C GLU A 358 -22.94 -13.37 39.66
N VAL A 359 -23.85 -12.57 40.22
CA VAL A 359 -23.79 -11.09 40.23
C VAL A 359 -22.53 -10.57 40.95
N LYS A 360 -22.11 -11.21 42.04
CA LYS A 360 -20.87 -10.85 42.75
C LYS A 360 -19.63 -11.13 41.90
N ASP A 361 -19.65 -12.20 41.11
CA ASP A 361 -18.54 -12.58 40.24
C ASP A 361 -18.51 -11.78 38.95
N LEU A 362 -19.66 -11.37 38.41
CA LEU A 362 -19.78 -10.32 37.40
C LEU A 362 -19.22 -8.98 37.92
N GLY A 363 -19.45 -8.63 39.19
CA GLY A 363 -18.83 -7.46 39.82
C GLY A 363 -17.30 -7.54 39.95
N LYS A 364 -16.74 -8.74 40.13
CA LYS A 364 -15.28 -8.97 40.03
C LYS A 364 -14.80 -8.84 38.58
N LEU A 365 -15.56 -9.37 37.63
CA LEU A 365 -15.26 -9.30 36.20
C LEU A 365 -15.23 -7.84 35.71
N GLU A 366 -16.20 -7.01 36.12
CA GLU A 366 -16.20 -5.56 35.87
C GLU A 366 -14.91 -4.90 36.37
N LYS A 367 -14.48 -5.24 37.60
CA LYS A 367 -13.23 -4.73 38.18
C LYS A 367 -12.00 -5.18 37.40
N VAL A 368 -11.95 -6.44 36.94
CA VAL A 368 -10.86 -6.96 36.11
C VAL A 368 -10.85 -6.28 34.73
N ILE A 369 -12.02 -6.07 34.11
CA ILE A 369 -12.14 -5.33 32.84
C ILE A 369 -11.62 -3.90 33.01
N MET A 370 -11.97 -3.21 34.10
CA MET A 370 -11.50 -1.85 34.37
C MET A 370 -9.98 -1.82 34.62
N GLN A 371 -9.44 -2.75 35.40
CA GLN A 371 -7.98 -2.88 35.62
C GLN A 371 -7.22 -3.21 34.33
N THR A 372 -7.78 -4.06 33.47
CA THR A 372 -7.22 -4.37 32.14
C THR A 372 -7.32 -3.17 31.19
N ALA A 373 -8.41 -2.38 31.25
CA ALA A 373 -8.54 -1.15 30.48
C ALA A 373 -7.49 -0.09 30.90
N ASP A 374 -7.28 0.11 32.20
CA ASP A 374 -6.24 0.99 32.73
C ASP A 374 -4.84 0.50 32.34
N ALA A 375 -4.55 -0.80 32.49
CA ALA A 375 -3.26 -1.39 32.09
C ALA A 375 -3.02 -1.26 30.56
N ILE A 376 -4.06 -1.39 29.74
CA ILE A 376 -3.99 -1.13 28.29
C ILE A 376 -3.79 0.36 27.99
N MET A 377 -4.42 1.27 28.73
CA MET A 377 -4.18 2.72 28.58
C MET A 377 -2.75 3.10 28.96
N ASP A 378 -2.21 2.58 30.05
CA ASP A 378 -0.84 2.85 30.46
C ASP A 378 0.19 2.19 29.51
N ASN A 379 -0.10 0.99 28.99
CA ASN A 379 0.72 0.39 27.94
C ASN A 379 0.64 1.20 26.63
N LYS A 380 -0.55 1.71 26.25
CA LYS A 380 -0.72 2.62 25.11
C LYS A 380 0.12 3.89 25.29
N ARG A 381 0.02 4.56 26.44
CA ARG A 381 0.82 5.75 26.76
C ARG A 381 2.32 5.45 26.68
N ARG A 382 2.77 4.32 27.24
CA ARG A 382 4.17 3.87 27.19
C ARG A 382 4.63 3.58 25.75
N ILE A 383 3.78 2.99 24.91
CA ILE A 383 4.06 2.77 23.48
C ILE A 383 4.08 4.10 22.72
N GLU A 384 3.20 5.05 23.03
CA GLU A 384 3.22 6.41 22.45
C GLU A 384 4.51 7.15 22.80
N TYR A 385 4.93 7.14 24.08
CA TYR A 385 6.23 7.70 24.49
C TYR A 385 7.41 6.98 23.83
N GLY A 386 7.37 5.65 23.73
CA GLY A 386 8.39 4.86 23.03
C GLY A 386 8.47 5.20 21.54
N ASN A 387 7.34 5.34 20.86
CA ASN A 387 7.27 5.76 19.46
C ASN A 387 7.83 7.17 19.27
N VAL A 388 7.49 8.12 20.15
CA VAL A 388 8.05 9.49 20.13
C VAL A 388 9.57 9.47 20.34
N GLN A 389 10.09 8.65 21.25
CA GLN A 389 11.53 8.48 21.45
C GLN A 389 12.20 7.87 20.21
N VAL A 390 11.67 6.78 19.65
CA VAL A 390 12.19 6.14 18.44
C VAL A 390 12.19 7.10 17.25
N ILE A 391 11.14 7.89 17.05
CA ILE A 391 11.09 8.93 16.00
C ILE A 391 12.16 10.00 16.24
N SER A 392 12.39 10.41 17.50
CA SER A 392 13.43 11.37 17.86
C SER A 392 14.84 10.83 17.59
N GLU A 393 15.10 9.57 17.96
CA GLU A 393 16.37 8.87 17.72
C GLU A 393 16.63 8.64 16.23
N ILE A 394 15.61 8.21 15.47
CA ILE A 394 15.68 8.10 14.00
C ILE A 394 15.97 9.48 13.38
N LYS A 395 15.31 10.55 13.82
CA LYS A 395 15.58 11.91 13.33
C LYS A 395 17.01 12.37 13.64
N LYS A 396 17.54 12.02 14.82
CA LYS A 396 18.93 12.30 15.20
C LYS A 396 19.93 11.50 14.34
N HIS A 397 19.69 10.21 14.14
CA HIS A 397 20.51 9.36 13.26
C HIS A 397 20.46 9.81 11.80
N ALA A 398 19.29 10.15 11.28
CA ALA A 398 19.14 10.68 9.92
C ALA A 398 19.89 12.01 9.73
N LYS A 399 19.85 12.92 10.71
CA LYS A 399 20.62 14.18 10.67
C LYS A 399 22.13 13.91 10.70
N SER A 400 22.60 13.08 11.62
CA SER A 400 24.02 12.72 11.74
C SER A 400 24.53 11.95 10.50
N SER A 401 23.70 11.11 9.90
CA SER A 401 24.02 10.43 8.64
C SER A 401 24.07 11.40 7.47
N ALA A 402 23.18 12.39 7.38
CA ALA A 402 23.21 13.42 6.35
C ALA A 402 24.45 14.32 6.49
N GLU A 403 24.82 14.69 7.72
CA GLU A 403 26.07 15.43 8.02
C GLU A 403 27.30 14.61 7.60
N SER A 404 27.37 13.32 7.97
CA SER A 404 28.48 12.43 7.60
C SER A 404 28.58 12.19 6.08
N VAL A 405 27.45 12.01 5.38
CA VAL A 405 27.43 11.83 3.92
C VAL A 405 27.82 13.13 3.21
N SER A 406 27.39 14.29 3.71
CA SER A 406 27.82 15.57 3.17
C SER A 406 29.32 15.79 3.37
N GLN A 407 29.89 15.38 4.51
CA GLN A 407 31.32 15.47 4.76
C GLN A 407 32.10 14.52 3.83
N GLU A 408 31.73 13.24 3.74
CA GLU A 408 32.41 12.28 2.85
C GLU A 408 32.30 12.69 1.38
N PHE A 409 31.15 13.24 0.96
CA PHE A 409 30.97 13.76 -0.40
C PHE A 409 31.91 14.94 -0.68
N ASN A 410 32.03 15.89 0.24
CA ASN A 410 32.95 17.01 0.10
C ASN A 410 34.41 16.54 0.08
N GLU A 411 34.82 15.68 1.02
CA GLU A 411 36.19 15.11 1.05
C GLU A 411 36.54 14.37 -0.24
N ARG A 412 35.59 13.60 -0.80
CA ARG A 412 35.75 12.94 -2.11
C ARG A 412 35.80 13.94 -3.27
N PHE A 413 35.01 15.01 -3.22
CA PHE A 413 35.02 16.05 -4.25
C PHE A 413 36.33 16.82 -4.24
N ASP A 414 36.81 17.26 -3.07
CA ASP A 414 38.10 17.92 -2.89
C ASP A 414 39.27 17.02 -3.35
N THR A 415 39.22 15.73 -3.02
CA THR A 415 40.22 14.74 -3.48
C THR A 415 40.18 14.54 -5.00
N PHE A 416 38.99 14.53 -5.60
CA PHE A 416 38.80 14.40 -7.04
C PHE A 416 39.23 15.65 -7.80
N GLU A 417 38.91 16.85 -7.29
CA GLU A 417 39.38 18.13 -7.80
C GLU A 417 40.91 18.21 -7.74
N ALA A 418 41.52 17.87 -6.60
CA ALA A 418 42.97 17.78 -6.47
C ALA A 418 43.59 16.79 -7.47
N SER A 419 42.97 15.62 -7.67
CA SER A 419 43.46 14.62 -8.64
C SER A 419 43.31 15.06 -10.11
N ILE A 420 42.26 15.81 -10.46
CA ILE A 420 42.12 16.40 -11.81
C ILE A 420 43.18 17.48 -12.00
N ILE A 421 43.34 18.39 -11.03
CA ILE A 421 44.30 19.48 -11.12
C ILE A 421 45.74 18.94 -11.21
N ASP A 422 46.08 17.88 -10.48
CA ASP A 422 47.41 17.25 -10.54
C ASP A 422 47.66 16.58 -11.90
N GLU A 423 46.69 15.81 -12.44
CA GLU A 423 46.81 15.15 -13.74
C GLU A 423 46.86 16.18 -14.89
N GLU A 424 45.99 17.20 -14.90
CA GLU A 424 46.03 18.27 -15.90
C GLU A 424 47.31 19.12 -15.79
N SER A 425 47.77 19.45 -14.57
CA SER A 425 49.04 20.14 -14.34
C SER A 425 50.23 19.30 -14.82
N GLY A 426 50.24 18.00 -14.52
CA GLY A 426 51.25 17.06 -15.00
C GLY A 426 51.29 16.96 -16.53
N ALA A 427 50.11 16.83 -17.15
CA ALA A 427 49.96 16.80 -18.60
C ALA A 427 50.41 18.12 -19.26
N LEU A 428 50.02 19.27 -18.70
CA LEU A 428 50.42 20.60 -19.19
C LEU A 428 51.92 20.85 -19.02
N ASN A 429 52.52 20.44 -17.90
CA ASN A 429 53.96 20.54 -17.68
C ASN A 429 54.74 19.65 -18.66
N ASN A 430 54.28 18.42 -18.92
CA ASN A 430 54.86 17.51 -19.91
C ASN A 430 54.73 18.06 -21.34
N LEU A 431 53.54 18.54 -21.71
CA LEU A 431 53.29 19.18 -23.00
C LEU A 431 54.17 20.42 -23.19
N THR A 432 54.31 21.25 -22.16
CA THR A 432 55.19 22.44 -22.15
C THR A 432 56.66 22.04 -22.30
N ALA A 433 57.14 21.03 -21.57
CA ALA A 433 58.50 20.51 -21.71
C ALA A 433 58.78 19.97 -23.12
N LYS A 434 57.81 19.26 -23.72
CA LYS A 434 57.91 18.77 -25.10
C LYS A 434 57.88 19.90 -26.14
N ILE A 435 57.05 20.93 -25.94
CA ILE A 435 57.08 22.14 -26.76
C ILE A 435 58.45 22.84 -26.63
N GLN A 436 59.01 22.94 -25.43
CA GLN A 436 60.32 23.54 -25.20
C GLN A 436 61.45 22.74 -25.90
N GLU A 437 61.38 21.39 -25.88
CA GLU A 437 62.33 20.56 -26.62
C GLU A 437 62.20 20.77 -28.14
N GLU A 438 60.99 20.75 -28.70
CA GLU A 438 60.76 20.97 -30.12
C GLU A 438 61.13 22.39 -30.57
N ILE A 439 60.86 23.42 -29.76
CA ILE A 439 61.36 24.79 -29.99
C ILE A 439 62.89 24.80 -29.98
N GLY A 440 63.55 24.07 -29.07
CA GLY A 440 65.01 23.92 -29.07
C GLY A 440 65.55 23.21 -30.32
N ARG A 441 64.86 22.17 -30.80
CA ARG A 441 65.18 21.46 -32.06
C ARG A 441 65.02 22.38 -33.27
N VAL A 442 63.93 23.14 -33.35
CA VAL A 442 63.67 24.14 -34.41
C VAL A 442 64.72 25.24 -34.37
N TRP A 443 65.05 25.81 -33.21
CA TRP A 443 66.11 26.82 -33.11
C TRP A 443 67.48 26.29 -33.54
N ARG A 444 67.83 25.06 -33.15
CA ARG A 444 69.05 24.41 -33.63
C ARG A 444 69.04 24.22 -35.15
N GLN A 445 67.90 23.82 -35.73
CA GLN A 445 67.75 23.67 -37.18
C GLN A 445 67.87 25.02 -37.90
N ILE A 446 67.25 26.09 -37.39
CA ILE A 446 67.40 27.46 -37.90
C ILE A 446 68.86 27.91 -37.81
N GLY A 447 69.56 27.61 -36.71
CA GLY A 447 70.99 27.90 -36.54
C GLY A 447 71.87 27.19 -37.57
N ILE A 448 71.66 25.88 -37.78
CA ILE A 448 72.37 25.10 -38.80
C ILE A 448 72.04 25.62 -40.21
N MET A 449 70.78 25.92 -40.50
CA MET A 449 70.35 26.47 -41.78
C MET A 449 70.94 27.85 -42.03
N HIS A 450 70.98 28.73 -41.03
CA HIS A 450 71.62 30.05 -41.12
C HIS A 450 73.13 29.90 -41.36
N GLN A 451 73.80 29.00 -40.63
CA GLN A 451 75.22 28.70 -40.87
C GLN A 451 75.45 28.16 -42.29
N GLN A 452 74.60 27.24 -42.76
CA GLN A 452 74.66 26.70 -44.12
C GLN A 452 74.38 27.76 -45.19
N MET A 453 73.45 28.69 -44.95
CA MET A 453 73.13 29.80 -45.84
C MET A 453 74.25 30.84 -45.87
N SER A 454 74.92 31.10 -44.74
CA SER A 454 76.13 31.92 -44.68
C SER A 454 77.27 31.27 -45.46
N VAL A 455 77.55 29.99 -45.22
CA VAL A 455 78.56 29.23 -45.98
C VAL A 455 78.20 29.19 -47.48
N SER A 456 76.92 29.05 -47.81
CA SER A 456 76.45 29.13 -49.21
C SER A 456 76.64 30.51 -49.82
N THR A 457 76.54 31.58 -49.02
CA THR A 457 76.83 32.95 -49.45
C THR A 457 78.34 33.12 -49.70
N ASP A 458 79.18 32.59 -48.81
CA ASP A 458 80.64 32.61 -48.97
C ASP A 458 81.10 31.78 -50.18
N THR A 459 80.51 30.60 -50.42
CA THR A 459 80.81 29.80 -51.62
C THR A 459 80.30 30.46 -52.89
N LEU A 460 79.17 31.16 -52.85
CA LEU A 460 78.64 31.92 -53.98
C LEU A 460 79.52 33.14 -54.29
N ASN A 461 79.97 33.89 -53.27
CA ASN A 461 80.98 34.94 -53.41
C ASN A 461 82.30 34.39 -53.98
N LYS A 462 82.74 33.22 -53.53
CA LYS A 462 83.95 32.56 -54.05
C LYS A 462 83.78 32.07 -55.48
N LEU A 463 82.62 31.53 -55.85
CA LEU A 463 82.27 31.13 -57.21
C LEU A 463 82.15 32.35 -58.13
N GLN A 464 81.62 33.47 -57.65
CA GLN A 464 81.59 34.73 -58.37
C GLN A 464 83.02 35.23 -58.61
N ASN A 465 83.86 35.34 -57.58
CA ASN A 465 85.27 35.72 -57.73
C ASN A 465 86.05 34.76 -58.67
N GLN A 466 85.78 33.46 -58.63
CA GLN A 466 86.35 32.50 -59.59
C GLN A 466 85.82 32.73 -61.01
N THR A 467 84.52 32.99 -61.17
CA THR A 467 83.90 33.28 -62.47
C THR A 467 84.47 34.57 -63.06
N ASP A 468 84.60 35.63 -62.26
CA ASP A 468 85.20 36.90 -62.65
C ASP A 468 86.68 36.71 -63.05
N ALA A 469 87.46 35.93 -62.30
CA ALA A 469 88.84 35.59 -62.65
C ALA A 469 88.95 34.70 -63.92
N TYR A 470 88.01 33.78 -64.14
CA TYR A 470 87.95 32.99 -65.38
C TYR A 470 87.51 33.82 -66.58
N VAL A 471 86.58 34.76 -66.40
CA VAL A 471 86.12 35.70 -67.43
C VAL A 471 87.23 36.67 -67.79
N ASP A 472 87.93 37.25 -66.81
CA ASP A 472 89.08 38.13 -67.03
C ASP A 472 90.25 37.39 -67.68
N GLY A 473 90.57 36.17 -67.21
CA GLY A 473 91.55 35.31 -67.84
C GLY A 473 91.19 34.94 -69.28
N SER A 474 89.92 34.65 -69.56
CA SER A 474 89.42 34.41 -70.93
C SER A 474 89.47 35.67 -71.79
N LEU A 475 89.17 36.84 -71.22
CA LEU A 475 89.25 38.14 -71.90
C LEU A 475 90.70 38.50 -72.24
N HIS A 476 91.64 38.21 -71.34
CA HIS A 476 93.07 38.35 -71.59
C HIS A 476 93.58 37.36 -72.66
N VAL A 477 93.14 36.10 -72.64
CA VAL A 477 93.44 35.13 -73.71
C VAL A 477 92.82 35.60 -75.04
N MET A 478 91.61 36.16 -75.03
CA MET A 478 90.95 36.69 -76.22
C MET A 478 91.69 37.91 -76.77
N ASP A 479 92.18 38.83 -75.93
CA ASP A 479 92.93 39.99 -76.39
C ASP A 479 94.36 39.61 -76.85
N SER A 480 95.01 38.64 -76.19
CA SER A 480 96.25 38.01 -76.68
C SER A 480 96.04 37.32 -78.03
N MET A 481 94.91 36.63 -78.21
CA MET A 481 94.53 35.99 -79.47
C MET A 481 94.23 37.04 -80.55
N LYS A 482 93.51 38.11 -80.22
CA LYS A 482 93.28 39.27 -81.11
C LYS A 482 94.59 39.93 -81.51
N GLY A 483 95.55 40.09 -80.61
CA GLY A 483 96.89 40.57 -80.91
C GLY A 483 97.63 39.65 -81.89
N LYS A 484 97.64 38.33 -81.62
CA LYS A 484 98.23 37.33 -82.54
C LYS A 484 97.54 37.32 -83.91
N VAL A 485 96.21 37.37 -83.95
CA VAL A 485 95.42 37.44 -85.19
C VAL A 485 95.75 38.72 -85.95
N THR A 486 95.86 39.87 -85.28
CA THR A 486 96.29 41.14 -85.90
C THR A 486 97.67 40.99 -86.53
N THR A 487 98.66 40.43 -85.82
CA THR A 487 100.00 40.16 -86.36
C THR A 487 99.97 39.20 -87.56
N VAL A 488 99.10 38.18 -87.54
CA VAL A 488 98.89 37.28 -88.69
C VAL A 488 98.28 38.03 -89.87
N THR A 489 97.28 38.89 -89.65
CA THR A 489 96.69 39.74 -90.69
C THR A 489 97.71 40.71 -91.30
N THR A 490 98.57 41.34 -90.49
CA THR A 490 99.66 42.20 -90.98
C THR A 490 100.62 41.40 -91.87
N ARG A 491 101.09 40.23 -91.40
CA ARG A 491 101.96 39.35 -92.19
C ARG A 491 101.28 38.83 -93.47
N MET A 492 99.96 38.59 -93.44
CA MET A 492 99.19 38.22 -94.63
C MET A 492 99.21 39.35 -95.67
N SER A 493 99.03 40.60 -95.23
CA SER A 493 99.12 41.79 -96.08
C SER A 493 100.54 42.01 -96.64
N GLU A 494 101.58 41.80 -95.82
CA GLU A 494 102.98 41.85 -96.28
C GLU A 494 103.26 40.76 -97.33
N VAL A 495 102.70 39.55 -97.17
CA VAL A 495 102.83 38.47 -98.15
C VAL A 495 102.08 38.81 -99.45
N GLU A 496 100.90 39.44 -99.37
CA GLU A 496 100.14 39.91 -100.53
C GLU A 496 100.89 41.02 -101.30
N GLU A 497 101.49 41.98 -100.60
CA GLU A 497 102.32 43.03 -101.20
C GLU A 497 103.58 42.43 -101.87
N ASN A 498 104.26 41.49 -101.22
CA ASN A 498 105.40 40.78 -101.80
C ASN A 498 105.00 39.93 -103.02
N LEU A 499 103.82 39.30 -103.01
CA LEU A 499 103.28 38.58 -104.17
C LEU A 499 103.00 39.52 -105.34
N ASN A 500 102.41 40.69 -105.08
CA ASN A 500 102.18 41.72 -106.09
C ASN A 500 103.50 42.29 -106.64
N PHE A 501 104.51 42.51 -105.80
CA PHE A 501 105.85 42.92 -106.24
C PHE A 501 106.52 41.86 -107.12
N LEU A 502 106.42 40.58 -106.75
CA LEU A 502 106.94 39.46 -107.55
C LEU A 502 106.19 39.29 -108.87
N LEU A 503 104.85 39.44 -108.88
CA LEU A 503 104.04 39.45 -110.10
C LEU A 503 104.42 40.62 -111.02
N GLY A 504 104.63 41.82 -110.45
CA GLY A 504 105.13 42.98 -111.19
C GLY A 504 106.50 42.72 -111.81
N LYS A 505 107.44 42.15 -111.06
CA LYS A 505 108.75 41.72 -111.58
C LYS A 505 108.65 40.62 -112.62
N LEU A 506 107.77 39.63 -112.45
CA LEU A 506 107.59 38.55 -113.41
C LEU A 506 106.99 39.08 -114.73
N SER A 507 106.05 40.02 -114.65
CA SER A 507 105.49 40.73 -115.80
C SER A 507 106.57 41.56 -116.53
N LEU A 508 107.40 42.30 -115.78
CA LEU A 508 108.53 43.04 -116.34
C LEU A 508 109.54 42.11 -117.02
N LEU A 509 109.90 41.00 -116.37
CA LEU A 509 110.85 40.02 -116.90
C LEU A 509 110.29 39.27 -118.12
N SER A 510 108.97 39.05 -118.18
CA SER A 510 108.29 38.53 -119.38
C SER A 510 108.28 39.55 -120.53
N HIS A 511 108.11 40.85 -120.22
CA HIS A 511 108.22 41.93 -121.20
C HIS A 511 109.66 42.07 -121.72
N GLU A 512 110.67 42.11 -120.84
CA GLU A 512 112.09 42.12 -121.21
C GLU A 512 112.47 40.89 -122.04
N PHE A 513 112.00 39.69 -121.66
CA PHE A 513 112.22 38.48 -122.44
C PHE A 513 111.62 38.56 -123.86
N ASN A 514 110.43 39.12 -124.01
CA ASN A 514 109.82 39.34 -125.33
C ASN A 514 110.57 40.41 -126.16
N SER A 515 111.01 41.50 -125.53
CA SER A 515 111.86 42.50 -126.18
C SER A 515 113.21 41.93 -126.62
N ILE A 516 113.87 41.13 -125.77
CA ILE A 516 115.12 40.42 -126.11
C ILE A 516 114.86 39.47 -127.29
N LYS A 517 113.80 38.65 -127.23
CA LYS A 517 113.43 37.73 -128.32
C LYS A 517 113.22 38.45 -129.66
N SER A 518 112.55 39.61 -129.64
CA SER A 518 112.32 40.42 -130.84
C SER A 518 113.61 41.07 -131.36
N GLY A 519 114.44 41.63 -130.45
CA GLY A 519 115.71 42.27 -130.81
C GLY A 519 116.73 41.27 -131.36
N LEU A 520 116.77 40.05 -130.82
CA LEU A 520 117.64 38.97 -131.28
C LEU A 520 117.20 38.42 -132.65
N GLY A 521 115.89 38.38 -132.92
CA GLY A 521 115.37 38.09 -134.27
C GLY A 521 115.80 39.15 -135.29
N SER A 522 115.63 40.44 -134.97
CA SER A 522 116.03 41.55 -135.84
C SER A 522 117.53 41.54 -136.15
N THR A 523 118.38 41.35 -135.14
CA THR A 523 119.84 41.32 -135.33
C THR A 523 120.32 40.07 -136.07
N LEU A 524 119.61 38.93 -135.96
CA LEU A 524 119.94 37.73 -136.74
C LEU A 524 119.71 37.95 -138.25
N ASP A 525 118.59 38.56 -138.64
CA ASP A 525 118.30 38.87 -140.05
C ASP A 525 119.22 39.97 -140.59
N GLU A 526 119.61 40.95 -139.78
CA GLU A 526 120.56 42.00 -140.14
C GLU A 526 122.00 41.46 -140.34
N ILE A 527 122.43 40.50 -139.49
CA ILE A 527 123.68 39.73 -139.68
C ILE A 527 123.62 38.90 -140.96
N ARG A 528 122.48 38.25 -141.24
CA ARG A 528 122.29 37.44 -142.47
C ARG A 528 122.37 38.30 -143.74
N SER A 529 121.79 39.49 -143.70
CA SER A 529 121.84 40.49 -144.79
C SER A 529 123.27 41.01 -145.01
N THR A 530 123.97 41.41 -143.94
CA THR A 530 125.34 41.93 -144.04
C THR A 530 126.34 40.89 -144.53
N PHE A 531 126.19 39.61 -144.16
CA PHE A 531 127.08 38.54 -144.64
C PHE A 531 127.00 38.33 -146.16
N GLN A 532 125.80 38.40 -146.75
CA GLN A 532 125.63 38.31 -148.22
C GLN A 532 126.29 39.49 -148.94
N SER A 533 126.21 40.70 -148.39
CA SER A 533 126.82 41.92 -148.96
C SER A 533 128.35 41.88 -148.95
N VAL A 534 128.96 41.31 -147.89
CA VAL A 534 130.42 41.14 -147.79
C VAL A 534 130.93 40.06 -148.74
N GLN A 535 130.23 38.93 -148.86
CA GLN A 535 130.66 37.81 -149.72
C GLN A 535 130.71 38.17 -151.22
N THR A 536 129.90 39.14 -151.67
CA THR A 536 129.93 39.63 -153.06
C THR A 536 131.03 40.64 -153.39
N LYS A 537 131.73 41.21 -152.38
CA LYS A 537 132.70 42.30 -152.59
C LYS A 537 134.19 41.89 -152.63
N ILE A 538 134.53 40.64 -152.30
CA ILE A 538 135.94 40.21 -152.09
C ILE A 538 136.32 39.06 -153.04
N LYS A 539 135.93 39.18 -154.32
CA LYS A 539 136.37 38.31 -155.42
C LYS A 539 136.94 39.13 -156.61
N ASP A 540 137.97 39.94 -156.38
CA ASP A 540 139.05 40.10 -157.37
C ASP A 540 140.34 40.70 -156.76
N LYS A 541 141.52 40.25 -157.21
CA LYS A 541 142.90 40.66 -156.82
C LYS A 541 143.21 40.55 -155.30
N GLY A 542 144.14 39.73 -154.78
CA GLY A 542 145.40 39.19 -155.31
C GLY A 542 146.61 40.03 -154.83
N PRO A 543 147.80 39.48 -154.49
CA PRO A 543 148.23 38.07 -154.42
C PRO A 543 148.89 37.67 -153.07
N GLY A 544 149.13 36.36 -152.86
CA GLY A 544 150.16 35.87 -151.93
C GLY A 544 149.63 34.97 -150.78
N PRO A 545 150.39 33.94 -150.34
CA PRO A 545 149.79 32.67 -149.96
C PRO A 545 150.22 32.13 -148.57
N HIS A 546 150.06 30.80 -148.39
CA HIS A 546 150.37 29.96 -147.22
C HIS A 546 149.24 29.95 -146.16
N LYS A 547 148.41 28.90 -146.07
CA LYS A 547 148.63 27.45 -145.78
C LYS A 547 149.17 27.18 -144.35
N ILE A 548 148.73 26.03 -143.82
CA ILE A 548 149.27 25.30 -142.66
C ILE A 548 148.88 25.92 -141.30
N SER A 549 148.52 25.20 -140.24
CA SER A 549 147.85 23.90 -139.98
C SER A 549 147.70 23.80 -138.45
N SER A 550 147.16 22.66 -137.95
CA SER A 550 147.46 22.12 -136.61
C SER A 550 146.67 22.81 -135.48
N ASN A 551 145.92 22.04 -134.69
CA ASN A 551 146.33 21.41 -133.41
C ASN A 551 146.71 22.47 -132.35
N GLU A 552 146.42 22.26 -131.07
CA GLU A 552 146.26 21.00 -130.33
C GLU A 552 145.12 21.20 -129.27
N ILE A 553 144.39 20.20 -128.75
CA ILE A 553 144.72 19.39 -127.56
C ILE A 553 145.57 20.20 -126.54
N VAL A 554 145.31 20.26 -125.23
CA VAL A 554 145.05 19.23 -124.21
C VAL A 554 144.51 19.96 -122.96
N GLU A 555 143.82 19.23 -122.06
CA GLU A 555 143.56 19.56 -120.64
C GLU A 555 142.77 20.85 -120.29
#